data_AF-A0A7X1H0A2-F1
#
_entry.id   AF-A0A7X1H0A2-F1
#
_cell.length_a   1.000
_cell.length_b   1.000
_cell.length_c   1.000
_cell.angle_alpha   90.00
_cell.angle_beta   90.00
_cell.angle_gamma   90.00
#
_symmetry.space_group_name_H-M   'P 1'
#
loop_
_entity.id
_entity.type
_entity.pdbx_description
1 polymer ?
#
loop_
_entity_poly.entity_id
_entity_poly.type
_entity_poly.pdbx_seq_one_letter_code
_entity_poly.pdbx_strand_id
1 'polypeptide(L)'
;MLIKHKEHNGLSYFARGGGVCFALAMLLVLLAASTFHAEEDPIYDMCQSQTERPGPWCYQEEVEKIGDPDLCENILTYWPKAIGVHGWCYYRLALLQKDCSLCSRIRKDDIKRTCRLDCK
;
A
#
# COMPACT_ATOMS: atom_id res chain seq x y z
N MET A 1 -29.63 -20.68 62.78
CA MET A 1 -29.00 -20.17 64.02
C MET A 1 -27.77 -19.38 63.64
N LEU A 2 -27.58 -18.23 64.28
CA LEU A 2 -26.62 -17.16 63.97
C LEU A 2 -25.13 -17.55 64.12
N ILE A 3 -24.33 -17.04 63.18
CA ILE A 3 -23.12 -16.18 63.33
C ILE A 3 -22.09 -16.54 64.43
N LYS A 4 -20.82 -16.78 64.03
CA LYS A 4 -19.69 -15.92 64.44
C LYS A 4 -18.42 -16.05 63.59
N HIS A 5 -17.98 -14.88 63.14
CA HIS A 5 -16.66 -14.55 62.59
C HIS A 5 -15.49 -15.05 63.44
N LYS A 6 -14.38 -15.37 62.76
CA LYS A 6 -13.04 -15.10 63.29
C LYS A 6 -12.20 -14.49 62.16
N GLU A 7 -12.04 -13.17 62.24
CA GLU A 7 -11.00 -12.42 61.55
C GLU A 7 -9.73 -12.46 62.42
N HIS A 8 -8.55 -12.49 61.80
CA HIS A 8 -7.48 -11.51 62.02
C HIS A 8 -6.13 -11.93 61.40
N ASN A 9 -5.61 -10.99 60.60
CA ASN A 9 -4.19 -10.62 60.46
C ASN A 9 -3.31 -11.57 59.61
N GLY A 10 -2.56 -11.12 58.60
CA GLY A 10 -2.16 -9.78 58.19
C GLY A 10 -0.90 -9.90 57.33
N LEU A 11 -0.40 -8.75 56.87
CA LEU A 11 0.71 -8.49 55.93
C LEU A 11 0.32 -8.60 54.45
N SER A 12 -0.16 -7.52 53.82
CA SER A 12 0.62 -6.36 53.35
C SER A 12 1.89 -6.76 52.59
N TYR A 13 1.75 -6.85 51.27
CA TYR A 13 2.84 -6.58 50.33
C TYR A 13 2.30 -5.67 49.22
N PHE A 14 2.72 -4.41 49.28
CA PHE A 14 3.00 -3.47 48.18
C PHE A 14 2.10 -3.55 46.94
N ALA A 15 1.17 -2.61 46.74
CA ALA A 15 1.43 -1.26 46.22
C ALA A 15 1.97 -1.23 44.77
N ARG A 16 1.20 -0.58 43.89
CA ARG A 16 1.67 0.23 42.74
C ARG A 16 2.46 -0.53 41.65
N GLY A 17 1.77 -1.36 40.86
CA GLY A 17 2.36 -1.91 39.63
C GLY A 17 1.38 -2.22 38.49
N GLY A 18 0.06 -2.10 38.71
CA GLY A 18 -0.94 -2.58 37.74
C GLY A 18 -1.14 -1.69 36.51
N GLY A 19 -1.11 -0.36 36.66
CA GLY A 19 -1.48 0.55 35.57
C GLY A 19 -0.53 0.56 34.37
N VAL A 20 0.77 0.37 34.62
CA VAL A 20 1.81 0.47 33.58
C VAL A 20 1.77 -0.75 32.63
N CYS A 21 1.51 -1.95 33.16
CA CYS A 21 1.39 -3.16 32.34
C CYS A 21 0.12 -3.17 31.48
N PHE A 22 -1.02 -2.70 32.01
CA PHE A 22 -2.25 -2.58 31.21
C PHE A 22 -2.13 -1.50 30.13
N ALA A 23 -1.50 -0.36 30.43
CA ALA A 23 -1.25 0.69 29.44
C ALA A 23 -0.29 0.22 28.33
N LEU A 24 0.77 -0.52 28.67
CA LEU A 24 1.70 -1.11 27.71
C LEU A 24 1.02 -2.19 26.84
N ALA A 25 0.18 -3.03 27.43
CA ALA A 25 -0.58 -4.03 26.67
C ALA A 25 -1.57 -3.38 25.70
N MET A 26 -2.29 -2.33 26.13
CA MET A 26 -3.18 -1.56 25.26
C MET A 26 -2.42 -0.81 24.16
N LEU A 27 -1.24 -0.25 24.46
CA LEU A 27 -0.37 0.39 23.47
C LEU A 27 0.13 -0.62 22.42
N LEU A 28 0.49 -1.84 22.83
CA LEU A 28 0.89 -2.92 21.92
C LEU A 28 -0.27 -3.41 21.05
N VAL A 29 -1.50 -3.47 21.59
CA VAL A 29 -2.71 -3.80 20.80
C VAL A 29 -3.04 -2.70 19.79
N LEU A 30 -2.90 -1.43 20.17
CA LEU A 30 -3.08 -0.28 19.25
C LEU A 30 -1.99 -0.25 18.16
N LEU A 31 -0.74 -0.60 18.50
CA LEU A 31 0.35 -0.75 17.54
C LEU A 31 0.10 -1.95 16.59
N ALA A 32 -0.38 -3.08 17.09
CA ALA A 32 -0.68 -4.27 16.27
C ALA A 32 -1.90 -4.09 15.35
N ALA A 33 -2.87 -3.24 15.73
CA ALA A 33 -4.01 -2.89 14.88
C ALA A 33 -3.60 -2.09 13.63
N SER A 34 -2.37 -1.53 13.60
CA SER A 34 -1.89 -0.71 12.48
C SER A 34 -1.13 -1.49 11.39
N THR A 35 -0.94 -2.81 11.52
CA THR A 35 0.08 -3.53 10.73
C THR A 35 -0.40 -4.63 9.77
N PHE A 36 -1.66 -4.67 9.33
CA PHE A 36 -2.08 -5.58 8.25
C PHE A 36 -3.20 -4.98 7.40
N HIS A 37 -2.89 -3.91 6.67
CA HIS A 37 -3.56 -3.71 5.39
C HIS A 37 -2.68 -4.39 4.36
N ALA A 38 -3.11 -5.54 3.84
CA ALA A 38 -2.69 -5.88 2.48
C ALA A 38 -3.01 -4.63 1.65
N GLU A 39 -2.02 -4.07 0.95
CA GLU A 39 -2.21 -2.87 0.16
C GLU A 39 -3.25 -3.20 -0.92
N GLU A 40 -4.51 -2.88 -0.62
CA GLU A 40 -5.61 -3.06 -1.56
C GLU A 40 -5.38 -2.05 -2.67
N ASP A 41 -5.23 -2.55 -3.90
CA ASP A 41 -5.08 -1.74 -5.10
C ASP A 41 -6.44 -1.64 -5.80
N PRO A 42 -7.23 -0.58 -5.53
CA PRO A 42 -8.58 -0.46 -6.06
C PRO A 42 -8.62 -0.36 -7.59
N ILE A 43 -7.51 0.08 -8.21
CA ILE A 43 -7.40 0.16 -9.67
C ILE A 43 -7.33 -1.26 -10.25
N TYR A 44 -6.55 -2.14 -9.62
CA TYR A 44 -6.47 -3.54 -10.02
C TYR A 44 -7.84 -4.22 -9.93
N ASP A 45 -8.53 -4.07 -8.81
CA ASP A 45 -9.85 -4.69 -8.58
C ASP A 45 -10.88 -4.27 -9.61
N MET A 46 -10.88 -2.98 -9.98
CA MET A 46 -11.72 -2.46 -11.03
C MET A 46 -11.33 -3.02 -12.41
N CYS A 47 -10.04 -3.04 -12.74
CA CYS A 47 -9.57 -3.36 -14.10
C CYS A 47 -9.44 -4.86 -14.38
N GLN A 48 -9.35 -5.72 -13.36
CA GLN A 48 -9.30 -7.17 -13.53
C GLN A 48 -10.66 -7.77 -13.93
N SER A 49 -11.76 -7.12 -13.55
CA SER A 49 -13.13 -7.60 -13.75
C SER A 49 -13.82 -7.00 -14.98
N GLN A 50 -13.16 -6.05 -15.64
CA GLN A 50 -13.69 -5.23 -16.73
C GLN A 50 -13.59 -5.96 -18.09
N THR A 51 -14.69 -6.05 -18.84
CA THR A 51 -14.75 -6.82 -20.10
C THR A 51 -14.53 -6.00 -21.37
N GLU A 52 -14.90 -4.71 -21.37
CA GLU A 52 -14.84 -3.85 -22.58
C GLU A 52 -13.42 -3.32 -22.84
N ARG A 53 -12.70 -3.06 -21.76
CA ARG A 53 -11.33 -2.54 -21.66
C ARG A 53 -10.65 -3.24 -20.47
N PRO A 54 -10.23 -4.50 -20.63
CA PRO A 54 -9.53 -5.22 -19.57
C PRO A 54 -8.17 -4.58 -19.25
N GLY A 55 -7.63 -4.90 -18.07
CA GLY A 55 -6.22 -4.68 -17.79
C GLY A 55 -5.31 -5.40 -18.81
N PRO A 56 -4.07 -4.93 -19.03
CA PRO A 56 -3.37 -3.86 -18.31
C PRO A 56 -3.71 -2.43 -18.76
N TRP A 57 -4.44 -2.23 -19.87
CA TRP A 57 -4.71 -0.91 -20.43
C TRP A 57 -5.64 -0.06 -19.57
N CYS A 58 -6.70 -0.66 -18.99
CA CYS A 58 -7.54 0.03 -18.01
C CYS A 58 -6.71 0.58 -16.85
N TYR A 59 -5.81 -0.24 -16.29
CA TYR A 59 -4.98 0.16 -15.15
C TYR A 59 -4.09 1.35 -15.52
N GLN A 60 -3.42 1.24 -16.65
CA GLN A 60 -2.55 2.30 -17.18
C GLN A 60 -3.31 3.63 -17.37
N GLU A 61 -4.56 3.60 -17.83
CA GLU A 61 -5.37 4.81 -18.02
C GLU A 61 -5.79 5.46 -16.71
N GLU A 62 -6.10 4.66 -15.67
CA GLU A 62 -6.37 5.22 -14.34
C GLU A 62 -5.11 5.81 -13.72
N VAL A 63 -3.95 5.16 -13.89
CA VAL A 63 -2.66 5.72 -13.46
C VAL A 63 -2.36 7.04 -14.16
N GLU A 64 -2.66 7.16 -15.46
CA GLU A 64 -2.56 8.44 -16.18
C GLU A 64 -3.42 9.55 -15.56
N LYS A 65 -4.65 9.22 -15.11
CA LYS A 65 -5.55 10.19 -14.45
C LYS A 65 -5.05 10.59 -13.07
N ILE A 66 -4.52 9.64 -12.30
CA ILE A 66 -3.97 9.87 -10.96
C ILE A 66 -2.67 10.67 -11.05
N GLY A 67 -1.86 10.38 -12.07
CA GLY A 67 -0.57 11.03 -12.27
C GLY A 67 0.53 10.51 -11.36
N ASP A 68 0.40 9.31 -10.80
CA ASP A 68 1.43 8.71 -9.94
C ASP A 68 2.28 7.71 -10.74
N PRO A 69 3.55 8.05 -11.04
CA PRO A 69 4.43 7.15 -11.79
C PRO A 69 4.79 5.86 -11.06
N ASP A 70 4.68 5.80 -9.74
CA ASP A 70 5.02 4.59 -8.99
C ASP A 70 4.01 3.47 -9.23
N LEU A 71 2.74 3.82 -9.49
CA LEU A 71 1.71 2.86 -9.87
C LEU A 71 1.99 2.16 -11.20
N CYS A 72 2.81 2.73 -12.08
CA CYS A 72 3.19 2.05 -13.33
C CYS A 72 3.93 0.73 -13.07
N GLU A 73 4.65 0.56 -11.95
CA GLU A 73 5.34 -0.69 -11.61
C GLU A 73 4.35 -1.84 -11.38
N ASN A 74 3.18 -1.54 -10.80
CA ASN A 74 2.16 -2.54 -10.48
C ASN A 74 1.62 -3.27 -11.73
N ILE A 75 1.71 -2.66 -12.91
CA ILE A 75 1.35 -3.30 -14.19
C ILE A 75 2.12 -4.61 -14.38
N LEU A 76 3.40 -4.68 -14.00
CA LEU A 76 4.20 -5.90 -14.14
C LEU A 76 4.02 -6.88 -12.98
N THR A 77 3.52 -6.40 -11.84
CA THR A 77 3.08 -7.27 -10.74
C THR A 77 1.85 -8.08 -11.15
N TYR A 78 0.84 -7.42 -11.74
CA TYR A 78 -0.41 -8.08 -12.11
C TYR A 78 -0.41 -8.71 -13.51
N TRP A 79 0.29 -8.09 -14.47
CA TRP A 79 0.41 -8.57 -15.84
C TRP A 79 1.89 -8.68 -16.25
N PRO A 80 2.62 -9.74 -15.85
CA PRO A 80 4.08 -9.84 -16.06
C PRO A 80 4.54 -9.78 -17.52
N LYS A 81 3.65 -10.07 -18.47
CA LYS A 81 3.94 -10.00 -19.92
C LYS A 81 3.65 -8.62 -20.53
N ALA A 82 3.15 -7.66 -19.75
CA ALA A 82 2.71 -6.35 -20.21
C ALA A 82 3.82 -5.28 -20.24
N ILE A 83 5.07 -5.66 -20.53
CA ILE A 83 6.22 -4.74 -20.57
C ILE A 83 6.02 -3.55 -21.52
N GLY A 84 5.25 -3.74 -22.60
CA GLY A 84 4.84 -2.66 -23.48
C GLY A 84 3.93 -1.65 -22.80
N VAL A 85 2.89 -2.11 -22.10
CA VAL A 85 1.91 -1.23 -21.43
C VAL A 85 2.53 -0.51 -20.24
N HIS A 86 3.35 -1.21 -19.47
CA HIS A 86 4.20 -0.60 -18.44
C HIS A 86 5.10 0.51 -19.01
N GLY A 87 5.73 0.28 -20.17
CA GLY A 87 6.53 1.31 -20.83
C GLY A 87 5.70 2.51 -21.29
N TRP A 88 4.52 2.27 -21.86
CA TRP A 88 3.59 3.33 -22.27
C TRP A 88 3.09 4.16 -21.09
N CYS A 89 2.82 3.54 -19.94
CA CYS A 89 2.44 4.25 -18.70
C CYS A 89 3.45 5.36 -18.35
N TYR A 90 4.73 5.01 -18.23
CA TYR A 90 5.79 5.98 -17.96
C TYR A 90 5.96 7.01 -19.08
N TYR A 91 5.89 6.60 -20.35
CA TYR A 91 6.00 7.53 -21.47
C TYR A 91 4.92 8.62 -21.41
N ARG A 92 3.68 8.22 -21.13
CA ARG A 92 2.54 9.12 -21.06
C ARG A 92 2.68 10.10 -19.88
N LEU A 93 3.06 9.59 -18.71
CA LEU A 93 3.33 10.43 -17.54
C LEU A 93 4.51 11.38 -17.78
N ALA A 94 5.59 10.94 -18.43
CA ALA A 94 6.73 11.80 -18.78
C ALA A 94 6.28 13.01 -19.61
N LEU A 95 5.41 12.79 -20.60
CA LEU A 95 4.90 13.85 -21.47
C LEU A 95 3.89 14.77 -20.77
N LEU A 96 3.01 14.20 -19.93
CA LEU A 96 1.99 14.93 -19.17
C LEU A 96 2.62 15.82 -18.10
N GLN A 97 3.58 15.28 -17.35
CA GLN A 97 4.24 15.96 -16.23
C GLN A 97 5.46 16.79 -16.66
N LYS A 98 5.89 16.66 -17.92
CA LYS A 98 7.15 17.23 -18.42
C LYS A 98 8.38 16.77 -17.63
N ASP A 99 8.32 15.53 -17.12
CA ASP A 99 9.43 14.90 -16.41
C ASP A 99 10.05 13.80 -17.26
N CYS A 100 11.09 14.16 -18.01
CA CYS A 100 11.81 13.23 -18.86
C CYS A 100 12.65 12.21 -18.07
N SER A 101 12.83 12.39 -16.76
CA SER A 101 13.50 11.40 -15.92
C SER A 101 12.73 10.08 -15.86
N LEU A 102 11.40 10.13 -16.01
CA LEU A 102 10.52 8.96 -16.05
C LEU A 102 10.82 8.03 -17.25
N CYS A 103 11.35 8.55 -18.35
CA CYS A 103 11.79 7.73 -19.48
C CYS A 103 12.86 6.70 -19.06
N SER A 104 13.63 6.96 -18.00
CA SER A 104 14.65 6.03 -17.51
C SER A 104 14.06 4.74 -16.92
N ARG A 105 12.83 4.80 -16.38
CA ARG A 105 12.09 3.69 -15.76
C ARG A 105 11.47 2.73 -16.78
N ILE A 106 11.40 3.14 -18.05
CA ILE A 106 10.90 2.29 -19.14
C ILE A 106 11.89 1.14 -19.39
N ARG A 107 11.38 -0.10 -19.31
CA ARG A 107 12.13 -1.34 -19.54
C ARG A 107 12.17 -1.79 -21.01
N LYS A 108 11.16 -1.43 -21.81
CA LYS A 108 11.09 -1.78 -23.23
C LYS A 108 11.87 -0.76 -24.07
N ASP A 109 12.95 -1.20 -24.72
CA ASP A 109 13.93 -0.29 -25.34
C ASP A 109 13.39 0.59 -26.47
N ASP A 110 12.46 0.07 -27.27
CA ASP A 110 11.79 0.82 -28.34
C ASP A 110 11.00 2.00 -27.76
N ILE A 111 10.17 1.75 -26.75
CA ILE A 111 9.38 2.78 -26.07
C ILE A 111 10.30 3.76 -25.33
N LYS A 112 11.35 3.26 -24.67
CA LYS A 112 12.33 4.09 -23.97
C LYS A 112 13.01 5.09 -24.90
N ARG A 113 13.42 4.62 -26.08
CA ARG A 113 14.04 5.46 -27.11
C ARG A 113 13.07 6.53 -27.59
N THR A 114 11.83 6.16 -27.90
CA THR A 114 10.77 7.10 -28.30
C THR A 114 10.54 8.16 -27.23
N CYS A 115 10.43 7.76 -25.96
CA CYS A 115 10.27 8.68 -24.83
C CYS A 115 11.35 9.76 -24.77
N ARG A 116 12.62 9.37 -24.93
CA ARG A 116 13.75 10.30 -24.90
C ARG A 116 13.80 11.25 -26.09
N LEU A 117 13.19 10.89 -27.22
CA LEU A 117 13.11 11.74 -28.40
C LEU A 117 11.98 12.76 -28.31
N ASP A 118 10.84 12.34 -27.75
CA ASP A 118 9.63 13.15 -27.66
C ASP A 118 9.64 14.09 -26.45
N CYS A 119 10.28 13.68 -25.35
CA CYS A 119 10.39 14.49 -24.15
C CYS A 119 11.54 15.50 -24.30
N LYS A 120 11.19 16.77 -24.53
CA LYS A 120 12.10 17.91 -24.75
C LYS A 120 11.87 19.03 -23.74
#